data_AF-A0A2V9QUQ4-F1
#
_entry.id   AF-A0A2V9QUQ4-F1
#
_cell.length_a   1.000
_cell.length_b   1.000
_cell.length_c   1.000
_cell.angle_alpha   90.00
_cell.angle_beta   90.00
_cell.angle_gamma   90.00
#
_symmetry.space_group_name_H-M   'P 1'
#
loop_
_entity.id
_entity.type
_entity.pdbx_description
1 polymer ?
#
loop_
_entity_poly.entity_id
_entity_poly.type
_entity_poly.pdbx_seq_one_letter_code
_entity_poly.pdbx_strand_id
1 'polypeptide(L)'
;MDNAHASEGLQEAQKIRRLQVMINMVMSVISQDPNLTVEEASELVAGTKRAALAMFPDKEFTYDIIYKPRLQRLMRERFHLQ
;
A
#
# COMPACT_ATOMS: atom_id res chain seq x y z
N MET A 1 -33.96 1.35 -8.82
CA MET A 1 -33.01 0.59 -7.99
C MET A 1 -31.56 0.73 -8.47
N ASP A 2 -31.27 1.44 -9.57
CA ASP A 2 -29.90 1.56 -10.13
C ASP A 2 -28.93 2.51 -9.39
N ASN A 3 -29.43 3.37 -8.49
CA ASN A 3 -28.59 4.42 -7.87
C ASN A 3 -27.68 3.90 -6.73
N ALA A 4 -28.00 2.75 -6.14
CA ALA A 4 -27.24 2.19 -5.02
C ALA A 4 -25.89 1.59 -5.48
N HIS A 5 -25.90 0.80 -6.56
CA HIS A 5 -24.70 0.15 -7.10
C HIS A 5 -23.68 1.15 -7.67
N ALA A 6 -24.16 2.25 -8.29
CA ALA A 6 -23.29 3.33 -8.73
C ALA A 6 -22.55 4.00 -7.55
N SER A 7 -23.22 4.12 -6.39
CA SER A 7 -22.61 4.70 -5.18
C SER A 7 -21.54 3.79 -4.55
N GLU A 8 -21.74 2.48 -4.58
CA GLU A 8 -20.80 1.49 -4.05
C GLU A 8 -19.51 1.44 -4.90
N GLY A 9 -19.64 1.42 -6.23
CA GLY A 9 -18.50 1.46 -7.14
C GLY A 9 -17.69 2.76 -7.02
N LEU A 10 -18.37 3.90 -6.79
CA LEU A 10 -17.69 5.18 -6.53
C LEU A 10 -16.92 5.17 -5.21
N GLN A 11 -17.51 4.61 -4.14
CA GLN A 11 -16.82 4.47 -2.85
C GLN A 11 -15.60 3.54 -2.96
N GLU A 12 -15.73 2.43 -3.67
CA GLU A 12 -14.62 1.51 -3.88
C GLU A 12 -13.49 2.17 -4.70
N ALA A 13 -13.84 2.88 -5.77
CA ALA A 13 -12.87 3.64 -6.58
C ALA A 13 -12.15 4.72 -5.76
N GLN A 14 -12.86 5.40 -4.85
CA GLN A 14 -12.24 6.37 -3.93
C GLN A 14 -11.26 5.68 -2.96
N LYS A 15 -11.63 4.53 -2.40
CA LYS A 15 -10.71 3.75 -1.54
C LYS A 15 -9.47 3.30 -2.31
N ILE A 16 -9.63 2.84 -3.56
CA ILE A 16 -8.50 2.42 -4.41
C ILE A 16 -7.55 3.60 -4.64
N ARG A 17 -8.07 4.77 -5.02
CA ARG A 17 -7.26 5.98 -5.21
C ARG A 17 -6.53 6.39 -3.93
N ARG A 18 -7.20 6.36 -2.78
CA ARG A 18 -6.59 6.66 -1.47
C ARG A 18 -5.44 5.70 -1.16
N LEU A 19 -5.65 4.39 -1.38
CA LEU A 19 -4.62 3.39 -1.17
C LEU A 19 -3.43 3.59 -2.12
N GLN A 20 -3.68 3.88 -3.39
CA GLN A 20 -2.62 4.17 -4.38
C GLN A 20 -1.77 5.38 -3.97
N VAL A 21 -2.40 6.46 -3.52
CA VAL A 21 -1.70 7.65 -3.03
C VAL A 21 -0.83 7.31 -1.82
N MET A 22 -1.40 6.61 -0.83
CA MET A 22 -0.66 6.18 0.37
C MET A 22 0.54 5.30 0.04
N ILE A 23 0.35 4.33 -0.85
CA ILE A 23 1.41 3.43 -1.31
C ILE A 23 2.53 4.20 -2.01
N ASN A 24 2.18 5.16 -2.87
CA ASN A 24 3.18 6.01 -3.53
C ASN A 24 3.93 6.89 -2.53
N MET A 25 3.25 7.42 -1.51
CA MET A 25 3.90 8.20 -0.44
C MET A 25 4.89 7.34 0.34
N VAL A 26 4.50 6.14 0.77
CA VAL A 26 5.40 5.22 1.48
C VAL A 26 6.60 4.84 0.62
N MET A 27 6.40 4.54 -0.67
CA MET A 27 7.51 4.28 -1.58
C MET A 27 8.45 5.49 -1.70
N SER A 28 7.91 6.70 -1.76
CA SER A 28 8.70 7.94 -1.82
C SER A 28 9.55 8.12 -0.57
N VAL A 29 8.97 7.96 0.62
CA VAL A 29 9.67 8.08 1.91
C VAL A 29 10.82 7.07 1.99
N ILE A 30 10.54 5.79 1.72
CA ILE A 30 11.57 4.73 1.76
C ILE A 30 12.70 5.02 0.78
N SER A 31 12.39 5.55 -0.41
CA SER A 31 13.40 5.81 -1.44
C SER A 31 14.25 7.06 -1.15
N GLN A 32 13.67 8.09 -0.52
CA GLN A 32 14.26 9.43 -0.49
C GLN A 32 14.87 9.81 0.85
N ASP A 33 14.40 9.25 1.96
CA ASP A 33 14.95 9.57 3.27
C ASP A 33 16.26 8.79 3.51
N PRO A 34 17.43 9.46 3.58
CA PRO A 34 18.69 8.79 3.77
C PRO A 34 18.86 8.22 5.19
N ASN A 35 18.15 8.77 6.18
CA ASN A 35 18.27 8.41 7.60
C ASN A 35 17.29 7.32 8.02
N LEU A 36 16.32 6.98 7.16
CA LEU A 36 15.34 5.95 7.44
C LEU A 36 16.01 4.59 7.65
N THR A 37 15.70 3.96 8.78
CA THR A 37 16.19 2.63 9.12
C THR A 37 15.37 1.52 8.46
N VAL A 38 15.91 0.30 8.43
CA VAL A 38 15.19 -0.85 7.87
C VAL A 38 13.97 -1.20 8.71
N GLU A 39 14.03 -1.01 10.03
CA GLU A 39 12.92 -1.21 10.96
C GLU A 39 11.78 -0.22 10.70
N GLU A 40 12.08 1.08 10.59
CA GLU A 40 11.09 2.11 10.30
C GLU A 40 10.45 1.90 8.92
N ALA A 41 11.26 1.58 7.91
CA ALA A 41 10.76 1.26 6.57
C ALA A 41 9.86 0.02 6.58
N SER A 42 10.21 -1.01 7.36
CA SER A 42 9.38 -2.20 7.54
C SER A 42 8.05 -1.89 8.21
N GLU A 43 8.03 -1.00 9.20
CA GLU A 43 6.80 -0.56 9.86
C GLU A 43 5.91 0.25 8.91
N LEU A 44 6.49 1.10 8.06
CA LEU A 44 5.74 1.80 7.00
C LEU A 44 5.08 0.80 6.03
N VAL A 45 5.82 -0.22 5.59
CA VAL A 45 5.29 -1.29 4.73
C VAL A 45 4.15 -2.04 5.43
N ALA A 46 4.34 -2.45 6.68
CA ALA A 46 3.31 -3.13 7.47
C ALA A 46 2.06 -2.24 7.64
N GLY A 47 2.25 -0.94 7.84
CA GLY A 47 1.19 0.06 7.88
C GLY A 47 0.35 0.10 6.61
N THR A 48 0.96 0.02 5.42
CA THR A 48 0.20 -0.03 4.16
C THR A 48 -0.68 -1.28 4.04
N LYS A 49 -0.20 -2.43 4.53
CA LYS A 49 -1.00 -3.67 4.55
C LYS A 49 -2.19 -3.53 5.49
N ARG A 50 -1.98 -3.03 6.71
CA ARG A 50 -3.07 -2.79 7.67
C ARG A 50 -4.12 -1.83 7.11
N ALA A 51 -3.68 -0.75 6.46
CA ALA A 51 -4.59 0.21 5.81
C ALA A 51 -5.38 -0.43 4.66
N ALA A 52 -4.73 -1.24 3.83
CA ALA A 52 -5.41 -1.96 2.74
C ALA A 52 -6.49 -2.91 3.28
N LEU A 53 -6.18 -3.69 4.32
CA LEU A 53 -7.14 -4.61 4.93
C LEU A 53 -8.28 -3.89 5.65
N ALA A 54 -8.01 -2.74 6.28
CA ALA A 54 -9.07 -1.92 6.86
C ALA A 54 -10.03 -1.34 5.79
N MET A 55 -9.51 -0.99 4.61
CA MET A 55 -10.33 -0.49 3.50
C MET A 55 -11.04 -1.61 2.73
N PHE A 56 -10.41 -2.78 2.63
CA PHE A 56 -10.81 -3.95 1.85
C PHE A 56 -10.56 -5.27 2.62
N PRO A 57 -11.41 -5.61 3.62
CA PRO A 57 -11.18 -6.75 4.52
C PRO A 57 -10.96 -8.09 3.80
N ASP A 58 -11.69 -8.33 2.71
CA ASP A 58 -11.67 -9.61 1.98
C ASP A 58 -10.70 -9.61 0.78
N LYS A 59 -9.80 -8.62 0.67
CA LYS A 59 -8.91 -8.45 -0.50
C LYS A 59 -7.42 -8.52 -0.16
N GLU A 60 -7.05 -9.24 0.89
CA GLU A 60 -5.65 -9.44 1.28
C GLU A 60 -4.81 -10.03 0.15
N PHE A 61 -5.29 -11.09 -0.49
CA PHE A 61 -4.58 -11.76 -1.57
C PHE A 61 -4.29 -10.80 -2.75
N THR A 62 -5.25 -9.93 -3.07
CA THR A 62 -5.08 -8.90 -4.11
C THR A 62 -4.00 -7.89 -3.75
N TYR A 63 -3.94 -7.45 -2.49
CA TYR A 63 -2.86 -6.59 -2.01
C TYR A 63 -1.50 -7.29 -2.14
N ASP A 64 -1.43 -8.56 -1.72
CA ASP A 64 -0.22 -9.37 -1.74
C ASP A 64 0.30 -9.64 -3.17
N ILE A 65 -0.57 -9.64 -4.18
CA ILE A 65 -0.16 -9.73 -5.60
C ILE A 65 0.36 -8.38 -6.12
N ILE A 66 -0.36 -7.29 -5.83
CA ILE A 66 -0.14 -6.00 -6.52
C ILE A 66 0.99 -5.20 -5.87
N TYR A 67 1.01 -5.13 -4.54
CA TYR A 67 1.85 -4.18 -3.80
C TYR A 67 3.05 -4.82 -3.12
N LYS A 68 2.87 -6.01 -2.54
CA LYS A 68 3.94 -6.70 -1.81
C LYS A 68 5.21 -6.91 -2.63
N PRO A 69 5.18 -7.36 -3.92
CA PRO A 69 6.41 -7.54 -4.69
C PRO A 69 7.16 -6.23 -4.94
N ARG A 70 6.41 -5.12 -5.12
CA ARG A 70 6.96 -3.79 -5.36
C ARG A 70 7.65 -3.24 -4.11
N LEU A 71 6.99 -3.35 -2.96
CA LEU A 71 7.54 -2.93 -1.67
C LEU A 71 8.75 -3.79 -1.27
N GLN A 72 8.69 -5.11 -1.47
CA GLN A 72 9.83 -5.99 -1.22
C GLN A 72 11.04 -5.64 -2.09
N ARG A 73 10.81 -5.36 -3.38
CA ARG A 73 11.89 -4.93 -4.29
C ARG A 73 12.51 -3.62 -3.82
N LEU A 74 11.68 -2.63 -3.46
CA LEU A 74 12.15 -1.36 -2.93
C LEU A 74 13.00 -1.55 -1.67
N MET A 75 12.55 -2.38 -0.73
CA MET A 75 13.30 -2.68 0.50
C MET A 75 14.66 -3.32 0.20
N ARG A 76 14.70 -4.31 -0.70
CA ARG A 76 15.97 -4.96 -1.11
C ARG A 76 16.94 -3.97 -1.76
N GLU A 77 16.44 -3.13 -2.66
CA GLU A 77 17.27 -2.14 -3.37
C GLU A 77 17.80 -1.06 -2.41
N ARG A 78 16.95 -0.53 -1.52
CA ARG A 78 17.30 0.56 -0.60
C ARG A 78 18.23 0.16 0.54
N PHE A 79 18.11 -1.08 1.03
CA PHE A 79 18.83 -1.57 2.20
C PHE A 79 19.80 -2.72 1.91
N HIS A 80 20.00 -3.07 0.63
CA HIS A 80 20.90 -4.14 0.18
C HIS A 80 20.64 -5.49 0.86
N LEU A 81 19.36 -5.81 1.10
CA LEU A 81 18.93 -7.07 1.71
C LEU A 81 19.11 -8.21 0.71
N GLN A 82 19.76 -9.30 1.13
CA GLN A 82 20.02 -10.50 0.33
C GLN A 82 18.80 -11.45 0.30
#